data_AF-F3Y831-F1
#
_entry.id   AF-F3Y831-F1
#
_cell.length_a   1.000
_cell.length_b   1.000
_cell.length_c   1.000
_cell.angle_alpha   90.00
_cell.angle_beta   90.00
_cell.angle_gamma   90.00
#
_symmetry.space_group_name_H-M   'P 1'
#
loop_
_entity.id
_entity.type
_entity.pdbx_description
1 polymer ?
#
loop_
_entity_poly.entity_id
_entity_poly.type
_entity_poly.pdbx_seq_one_letter_code
_entity_poly.pdbx_strand_id
1 'polypeptide(L)'
;MLSIALRFVPTLMDETEKIMNAQRARGVDFGEGSLIQKMKAVIPLLIPLFVSSFNRAEDLATAMEARGYQGGEGRTRYRILYWHKNDLVVLLFFVLLTVGLFILRS
;
A
#
# COMPACT_ATOMS: atom_id res chain seq x y z
N MET A 1 2.71 -1.02 -10.74
CA MET A 1 1.99 -1.96 -9.86
C MET A 1 2.14 -1.58 -8.39
N LEU A 2 3.36 -1.38 -7.85
CA LEU A 2 3.52 -0.91 -6.46
C LEU A 2 2.81 0.43 -6.18
N SER A 3 2.83 1.37 -7.12
CA SER A 3 2.11 2.65 -7.02
C SER A 3 0.59 2.50 -6.87
N ILE A 4 0.00 1.45 -7.43
CA ILE A 4 -1.42 1.13 -7.30
C ILE A 4 -1.68 0.71 -5.86
N ALA A 5 -0.92 -0.26 -5.34
CA ALA A 5 -1.04 -0.71 -3.96
C ALA A 5 -0.92 0.45 -2.96
N LEU A 6 0.11 1.29 -3.09
CA LEU A 6 0.32 2.45 -2.19
C LEU A 6 -0.85 3.45 -2.23
N ARG A 7 -1.51 3.61 -3.37
CA ARG A 7 -2.70 4.47 -3.48
C ARG A 7 -3.95 3.85 -2.86
N PHE A 8 -4.09 2.52 -2.94
CA PHE A 8 -5.27 1.81 -2.45
C PHE A 8 -5.22 1.49 -0.95
N VAL A 9 -4.04 1.40 -0.34
CA VAL A 9 -3.90 1.12 1.11
C VAL A 9 -4.75 2.07 1.97
N PRO A 10 -4.68 3.41 1.82
CA PRO A 10 -5.52 4.31 2.61
C PRO A 10 -7.02 4.06 2.39
N THR A 11 -7.44 3.89 1.13
CA THR A 11 -8.86 3.64 0.82
C THR A 11 -9.37 2.33 1.43
N LEU A 12 -8.55 1.28 1.43
CA LEU A 12 -8.91 -0.01 2.03
C LEU A 12 -8.99 0.08 3.56
N MET A 13 -8.15 0.90 4.19
CA MET A 13 -8.24 1.16 5.63
C MET A 13 -9.57 1.85 5.99
N ASP A 14 -9.94 2.90 5.25
CA ASP A 14 -11.21 3.61 5.46
C ASP A 14 -12.42 2.68 5.27
N GLU A 15 -12.35 1.80 4.26
CA GLU A 15 -13.40 0.83 3.97
C GLU A 15 -13.49 -0.27 5.04
N THR A 16 -12.34 -0.73 5.53
CA THR A 16 -12.26 -1.66 6.66
C THR A 16 -12.95 -1.05 7.88
N GLU A 17 -12.65 0.21 8.22
CA GLU A 17 -13.27 0.89 9.36
C GLU A 17 -14.79 1.02 9.20
N LYS A 18 -15.26 1.39 8.00
CA LYS A 18 -16.70 1.44 7.69
C LYS A 18 -17.38 0.09 7.86
N ILE A 19 -16.79 -0.98 7.32
CA ILE A 19 -17.35 -2.33 7.43
C ILE A 19 -17.34 -2.78 8.90
N MET A 20 -16.25 -2.54 9.64
CA MET A 20 -16.15 -2.85 11.06
C MET A 20 -17.24 -2.15 11.86
N ASN A 21 -17.46 -0.85 11.66
CA ASN A 21 -18.51 -0.09 12.34
C ASN A 21 -19.91 -0.59 11.98
N ALA A 22 -20.15 -0.94 10.71
CA ALA A 22 -21.42 -1.51 10.27
C ALA A 22 -21.69 -2.88 10.91
N GLN A 23 -20.68 -3.73 11.05
CA GLN A 23 -20.81 -5.04 11.69
C GLN A 23 -20.97 -4.91 13.22
N ARG A 24 -20.28 -3.97 13.87
CA ARG A 24 -20.52 -3.64 15.29
C ARG A 24 -21.95 -3.20 15.53
N ALA A 25 -22.51 -2.36 14.66
CA ALA A 25 -23.91 -1.95 14.75
C ALA A 25 -24.90 -3.12 14.55
N ARG A 26 -24.49 -4.19 13.86
CA ARG A 26 -25.24 -5.45 13.72
C ARG A 26 -24.99 -6.44 14.85
N GLY A 27 -24.26 -6.04 15.90
CA GLY A 27 -24.01 -6.86 17.09
C GLY A 27 -22.79 -7.79 17.00
N VAL A 28 -21.92 -7.61 16.00
CA VAL A 28 -20.65 -8.36 15.94
C VAL A 28 -19.64 -7.72 16.90
N ASP A 29 -19.25 -8.47 17.93
CA ASP A 29 -18.13 -8.12 18.79
C ASP A 29 -16.82 -8.73 18.24
N PHE A 30 -15.83 -7.87 18.02
CA PHE A 30 -14.53 -8.26 17.49
C PHE A 30 -13.47 -8.50 18.59
N GLY A 31 -13.76 -8.13 19.85
CA GLY A 31 -12.82 -8.16 20.97
C GLY A 31 -13.01 -9.32 21.96
N GLU A 32 -14.24 -9.83 22.07
CA GLU A 32 -14.62 -10.83 23.07
C GLU A 32 -14.57 -12.28 22.57
N GLY A 33 -14.41 -13.24 23.49
CA GLY A 33 -14.52 -14.68 23.21
C GLY A 33 -13.21 -15.44 23.01
N SER A 34 -13.35 -16.76 22.74
CA SER A 34 -12.23 -17.68 22.47
C SER A 34 -11.57 -17.41 21.10
N LEU A 35 -10.37 -17.94 20.88
CA LEU A 35 -9.63 -17.76 19.61
C LEU A 35 -10.48 -18.15 18.38
N ILE A 36 -11.32 -19.19 18.50
CA ILE A 36 -12.22 -19.66 17.43
C ILE A 36 -13.34 -18.65 17.18
N GLN A 37 -13.89 -18.02 18.22
CA GLN A 37 -14.93 -17.00 18.08
C GLN A 37 -14.38 -15.74 17.40
N LYS A 38 -13.16 -15.31 17.77
CA LYS A 38 -12.48 -14.18 17.13
C LYS A 38 -12.22 -14.43 15.65
N MET A 39 -11.77 -15.64 15.28
CA MET A 39 -11.58 -16.01 13.87
C MET A 39 -12.89 -15.97 13.07
N LYS A 40 -14.00 -16.42 13.65
CA LYS A 40 -15.33 -16.33 13.00
C LYS A 40 -15.79 -14.88 12.84
N ALA A 41 -15.48 -13.99 13.79
CA ALA A 41 -15.82 -12.57 13.72
C ALA A 41 -15.08 -11.82 12.60
N VAL A 42 -13.94 -12.33 12.10
CA VAL A 42 -13.20 -11.72 10.98
C VAL A 42 -13.87 -11.99 9.62
N ILE A 43 -14.59 -13.10 9.47
CA ILE A 43 -15.18 -13.50 8.17
C ILE A 43 -16.16 -12.43 7.63
N PRO A 44 -17.10 -11.87 8.42
CA PRO A 44 -18.00 -10.79 7.97
C PRO A 44 -17.31 -9.50 7.55
N LEU A 45 -16.06 -9.28 7.97
CA LEU A 45 -15.24 -8.15 7.55
C LEU A 45 -14.50 -8.49 6.24
N LEU A 46 -13.91 -9.67 6.18
CA LEU A 46 -13.04 -10.10 5.09
C LEU A 46 -13.80 -10.26 3.78
N ILE A 47 -14.95 -10.94 3.78
CA ILE A 47 -15.70 -11.21 2.54
C ILE A 47 -16.12 -9.89 1.83
N PRO A 48 -16.77 -8.92 2.49
CA PRO A 48 -17.14 -7.67 1.83
C PRO A 48 -15.94 -6.85 1.35
N LEU A 49 -14.86 -6.82 2.13
CA LEU A 49 -13.65 -6.10 1.75
C LEU A 49 -13.02 -6.68 0.48
N PHE A 50 -12.97 -8.02 0.37
CA PHE A 50 -12.48 -8.70 -0.83
C PHE A 50 -13.35 -8.43 -2.05
N VAL A 51 -14.67 -8.58 -1.93
CA VAL A 51 -15.60 -8.31 -3.04
C VAL A 51 -15.46 -6.87 -3.53
N SER A 52 -15.42 -5.91 -2.60
CA SER A 52 -15.25 -4.50 -2.95
C SER A 52 -13.89 -4.21 -3.59
N SER A 53 -12.82 -4.85 -3.11
CA SER A 53 -11.49 -4.72 -3.69
C SER A 53 -11.42 -5.27 -5.13
N PHE A 54 -12.09 -6.40 -5.40
CA PHE A 54 -12.18 -6.98 -6.73
C PHE A 54 -12.94 -6.10 -7.70
N ASN A 55 -14.13 -5.62 -7.31
CA ASN A 55 -14.90 -4.68 -8.13
C ASN A 55 -14.07 -3.44 -8.47
N ARG A 56 -13.31 -2.92 -7.49
CA ARG A 56 -12.44 -1.76 -7.71
C ARG A 56 -11.28 -2.05 -8.64
N ALA A 57 -10.73 -3.27 -8.60
CA ALA A 57 -9.70 -3.69 -9.51
C ALA A 57 -10.23 -3.76 -10.95
N GLU A 58 -11.44 -4.27 -11.15
CA GLU A 58 -12.12 -4.35 -12.44
C GLU A 58 -12.46 -2.96 -13.00
N ASP A 59 -13.05 -2.08 -12.17
CA ASP A 59 -13.33 -0.69 -12.53
C ASP A 59 -12.05 0.06 -12.92
N LEU A 60 -10.97 -0.15 -12.15
CA LEU A 60 -9.68 0.47 -12.42
C LEU A 60 -9.08 -0.06 -13.73
N ALA A 61 -9.13 -1.38 -13.97
CA ALA A 61 -8.62 -1.98 -15.20
C ALA A 61 -9.36 -1.43 -16.42
N THR A 62 -10.69 -1.42 -16.37
CA THR A 62 -11.54 -0.87 -17.44
C THR A 62 -11.25 0.62 -17.67
N ALA A 63 -11.12 1.41 -16.61
CA ALA A 63 -10.77 2.83 -16.72
C ALA A 63 -9.34 3.07 -17.24
N MET A 64 -8.40 2.17 -16.93
CA MET A 64 -7.04 2.21 -17.46
C MET A 64 -7.04 1.92 -18.97
N GLU A 65 -7.74 0.88 -19.41
CA GLU A 65 -7.89 0.52 -20.83
C GLU A 65 -8.57 1.65 -21.62
N ALA A 66 -9.65 2.23 -21.09
CA ALA A 66 -10.35 3.36 -21.70
C ALA A 66 -9.46 4.61 -21.85
N ARG A 67 -8.44 4.78 -21.00
CA ARG A 67 -7.42 5.84 -21.11
C ARG A 67 -6.25 5.47 -22.02
N GLY A 68 -6.32 4.34 -22.73
CA GLY A 68 -5.28 3.87 -23.63
C GLY A 68 -4.09 3.23 -22.91
N TYR A 69 -4.26 2.75 -21.67
CA TYR A 69 -3.22 1.97 -21.00
C TYR A 69 -3.11 0.59 -21.67
N GLN A 70 -2.07 0.39 -22.47
CA GLN A 70 -1.84 -0.88 -23.22
C GLN A 70 -0.65 -1.70 -22.69
N GLY A 71 0.01 -1.25 -21.61
CA GLY A 71 1.20 -1.93 -21.08
C GLY A 71 2.25 -0.97 -20.54
N GLY A 72 3.45 -1.49 -20.25
CA GLY A 72 4.59 -0.71 -19.73
C GLY A 72 5.55 -0.19 -20.81
N GLU A 73 5.56 -0.80 -21.99
CA GLU A 73 6.47 -0.41 -23.09
C GLU A 73 6.02 0.89 -23.77
N GLY A 74 6.98 1.69 -24.24
CA GLY A 74 6.73 2.91 -25.01
C GLY A 74 6.16 4.10 -24.23
N ARG A 75 6.10 4.04 -22.89
CA ARG A 75 5.45 5.09 -22.08
C ARG A 75 6.42 6.11 -21.51
N THR A 76 5.99 7.37 -21.54
CA THR A 76 6.68 8.47 -20.87
C THR A 76 6.35 8.49 -19.37
N ARG A 77 7.28 9.00 -18.56
CA ARG A 77 7.13 9.10 -17.11
C ARG A 77 6.84 10.55 -16.73
N TYR A 78 5.72 10.78 -16.05
CA TYR A 78 5.37 12.12 -15.55
C TYR A 78 6.18 12.52 -14.32
N ARG A 79 6.41 11.58 -13.38
CA ARG A 79 7.27 11.80 -12.20
C ARG A 79 8.68 11.33 -12.52
N ILE A 80 9.58 12.29 -12.74
CA ILE A 80 11.01 12.07 -12.98
C ILE A 80 11.75 12.52 -11.72
N LEU A 81 12.67 11.69 -11.23
CA LEU A 81 13.60 12.08 -10.16
C LEU A 81 14.82 12.75 -10.81
N TYR A 82 15.15 13.95 -10.35
CA TYR A 82 16.34 14.68 -10.75
C TYR A 82 17.38 14.66 -9.64
N TRP A 83 18.65 14.57 -10.02
CA TRP A 83 19.75 14.68 -9.08
C TRP A 83 19.82 16.08 -8.48
N HIS A 84 19.89 16.16 -7.16
CA HIS A 84 20.01 17.42 -6.43
C HIS A 84 21.38 17.53 -5.77
N LYS A 85 21.82 18.75 -5.48
CA LYS A 85 23.08 18.99 -4.74
C LYS A 85 23.08 18.30 -3.37
N ASN A 86 21.91 18.16 -2.76
CA ASN A 86 21.75 17.45 -1.49
C ASN A 86 22.12 15.96 -1.62
N ASP A 87 21.82 15.33 -2.75
CA ASP A 87 22.17 13.93 -3.00
C ASP A 87 23.69 13.76 -3.03
N LEU A 88 24.40 14.74 -3.62
CA LEU A 88 25.87 14.75 -3.63
C LEU A 88 26.46 14.94 -2.23
N VAL A 89 25.91 15.86 -1.43
CA VAL A 89 26.39 16.10 -0.05
C VAL A 89 26.19 14.86 0.82
N VAL A 90 25.02 14.23 0.74
CA VAL A 90 24.72 12.98 1.48
C VAL A 90 25.64 11.86 1.03
N LEU A 91 25.88 11.72 -0.28
CA LEU A 91 26.78 10.71 -0.82
C LEU A 91 28.22 10.89 -0.32
N LEU A 92 28.76 12.12 -0.39
CA LEU A 92 30.11 12.41 0.09
C LEU A 92 30.26 12.15 1.59
N PHE A 93 29.26 12.55 2.38
CA PHE A 93 29.25 12.27 3.82
C PHE A 93 29.27 10.75 4.09
N PHE A 94 28.46 9.98 3.37
CA PHE A 94 28.40 8.53 3.53
C PHE A 94 29.72 7.84 3.16
N VAL A 95 30.38 8.30 2.10
CA VAL A 95 31.71 7.82 1.67
C VAL A 95 32.77 8.15 2.72
N LEU A 96 32.81 9.39 3.21
CA LEU A 96 33.77 9.79 4.25
C LEU A 96 33.58 8.97 5.54
N LEU A 97 32.32 8.74 5.93
CA LEU A 97 32.01 7.95 7.11
C LEU A 97 32.45 6.49 6.95
N THR A 98 32.17 5.87 5.80
CA THR A 98 32.60 4.49 5.52
C THR A 98 34.12 4.34 5.45
N VAL A 99 34.82 5.28 4.81
CA VAL A 99 36.30 5.30 4.80
C VAL A 99 36.86 5.49 6.19
N GLY A 100 36.31 6.43 6.97
CA GLY A 100 36.72 6.66 8.36
C GLY A 100 36.56 5.41 9.22
N LEU A 101 35.41 4.72 9.11
CA LEU A 101 35.18 3.45 9.82
C LEU A 101 36.11 2.33 9.36
N PHE A 102 36.42 2.25 8.06
CA PHE A 102 37.33 1.23 7.54
C PHE A 102 38.75 1.41 8.08
N ILE A 103 39.23 2.66 8.12
CA ILE A 103 40.54 3.01 8.68
C ILE A 103 40.57 2.74 10.18
N LEU A 104 39.50 3.02 10.91
CA LEU A 104 39.44 2.80 12.36
C LEU A 104 39.33 1.32 12.75
N ARG A 105 38.83 0.48 11.82
CA ARG A 105 38.71 -0.97 11.99
C ARG A 105 39.99 -1.71 11.59
N SER A 106 40.75 -1.18 10.63
CA SER A 106 42.05 -1.71 10.21
C SER A 106 43.14 -1.37 11.22
#